data_AF-A0A4R2KFT6-F1
#
_entry.id   AF-A0A4R2KFT6-F1
#
_cell.length_a   1.000
_cell.length_b   1.000
_cell.length_c   1.000
_cell.angle_alpha   90.00
_cell.angle_beta   90.00
_cell.angle_gamma   90.00
#
_symmetry.space_group_name_H-M   'P 1'
#
loop_
_entity.id
_entity.type
_entity.pdbx_description
1 polymer ?
#
loop_
_entity_poly.entity_id
_entity_poly.type
_entity_poly.pdbx_seq_one_letter_code
_entity_poly.pdbx_strand_id
1 'polypeptide(L)'
;MIRLALALSTLAMPLAAAAQGHAPSPYAGWEGREIKSLSDSDLDDLRAGRGWGLRRRVPRGRRDPGPVRALIDAAARARAELRFVHLARHLDTPPLLTDDQIARYNALRGYGAAAPCAAVPRGHDPAMWRRHNTCE
;
A
#
# COMPACT_ATOMS: atom_id res chain seq x y z
N MET A 1 -43.62 -24.79 36.54
CA MET A 1 -42.53 -23.97 37.13
C MET A 1 -41.22 -24.71 36.94
N ILE A 2 -40.49 -24.44 35.84
CA ILE A 2 -39.21 -25.09 35.54
C ILE A 2 -38.13 -24.03 35.71
N ARG A 3 -37.28 -24.20 36.73
CA ARG A 3 -36.10 -23.36 36.96
C ARG A 3 -34.97 -23.88 36.08
N LEU A 4 -34.76 -23.27 34.91
CA LEU A 4 -33.64 -23.55 34.04
C LEU A 4 -32.46 -22.64 34.46
N ALA A 5 -31.51 -23.19 35.21
CA ALA A 5 -30.28 -22.49 35.57
C ALA A 5 -29.34 -22.45 34.36
N LEU A 6 -29.14 -21.27 33.76
CA LEU A 6 -28.10 -21.04 32.77
C LEU A 6 -26.74 -21.02 33.50
N ALA A 7 -25.96 -22.08 33.36
CA ALA A 7 -24.56 -22.08 33.78
C ALA A 7 -23.74 -21.30 32.74
N LEU A 8 -23.40 -20.05 33.06
CA LEU A 8 -22.54 -19.20 32.24
C LEU A 8 -21.08 -19.62 32.47
N SER A 9 -20.59 -20.58 31.68
CA SER A 9 -19.18 -20.96 31.68
C SER A 9 -18.35 -19.84 31.06
N THR A 10 -17.75 -19.00 31.89
CA THR A 10 -16.70 -18.06 31.48
C THR A 10 -15.45 -18.87 31.14
N LEU A 11 -15.26 -19.15 29.85
CA LEU A 11 -14.00 -19.69 29.34
C LEU A 11 -12.94 -18.58 29.44
N ALA A 12 -12.18 -18.56 30.53
CA ALA A 12 -11.05 -17.66 30.71
C ALA A 12 -9.93 -18.11 29.78
N MET A 13 -9.88 -17.52 28.58
CA MET A 13 -8.83 -17.76 27.62
C MET A 13 -7.53 -17.11 28.15
N PRO A 14 -6.45 -17.87 28.41
CA PRO A 14 -5.22 -17.29 28.92
C PRO A 14 -4.60 -16.46 27.80
N LEU A 15 -4.46 -15.16 28.04
CA LEU A 15 -3.78 -14.23 27.15
C LEU A 15 -2.25 -14.42 27.30
N ALA A 16 -1.72 -15.51 26.77
CA ALA A 16 -0.29 -15.64 26.57
C ALA A 16 0.09 -14.79 25.34
N ALA A 17 0.39 -13.51 25.59
CA ALA A 17 0.99 -12.63 24.59
C ALA A 17 2.43 -13.08 24.34
N ALA A 18 2.61 -14.12 23.52
CA ALA A 18 3.90 -14.38 22.91
C ALA A 18 4.21 -13.18 22.01
N ALA A 19 5.19 -12.38 22.40
CA ALA A 19 5.74 -11.34 21.55
C ALA A 19 6.21 -12.02 20.26
N GLN A 20 5.46 -11.85 19.17
CA GLN A 20 5.90 -12.30 17.87
C GLN A 20 7.12 -11.44 17.51
N GLY A 21 8.31 -12.01 17.70
CA GLY A 21 9.54 -11.44 17.16
C GLY A 21 9.32 -11.31 15.66
N HIS A 22 9.16 -10.08 15.18
CA HIS A 22 9.08 -9.85 13.75
C HIS A 22 10.45 -10.21 13.19
N ALA A 23 10.51 -11.31 12.43
CA ALA A 23 11.67 -11.58 11.62
C ALA A 23 11.99 -10.30 10.82
N PRO A 24 13.27 -9.90 10.72
CA PRO A 24 13.62 -8.72 9.95
C PRO A 24 13.02 -8.86 8.57
N SER A 25 12.42 -7.77 8.08
CA SER A 25 11.83 -7.75 6.74
C SER A 25 12.87 -8.31 5.76
N PRO A 26 12.49 -9.18 4.81
CA PRO A 26 13.40 -9.62 3.76
C PRO A 26 13.94 -8.44 2.92
N TYR A 27 13.40 -7.24 3.13
CA TYR A 27 13.82 -5.97 2.56
C TYR A 27 14.51 -5.02 3.57
N ALA A 28 14.96 -5.49 4.73
CA ALA A 28 15.73 -4.66 5.66
C ALA A 28 17.14 -4.37 5.10
N GLY A 29 17.61 -3.13 5.17
CA GLY A 29 18.89 -2.71 4.57
C GLY A 29 18.80 -2.39 3.08
N TRP A 30 17.60 -2.46 2.50
CA TRP A 30 17.33 -2.25 1.08
C TRP A 30 17.03 -0.76 0.78
N GLU A 31 17.14 0.13 1.78
CA GLU A 31 16.74 1.54 1.69
C GLU A 31 17.69 2.39 0.82
N GLY A 32 18.98 2.02 0.75
CA GLY A 32 20.04 2.75 0.04
C GLY A 32 20.21 2.39 -1.44
N ARG A 33 19.36 1.52 -1.99
CA ARG A 33 19.53 1.06 -3.37
C ARG A 33 19.26 2.12 -4.43
N GLU A 34 19.98 2.00 -5.54
CA GLU A 34 19.83 2.82 -6.74
C GLU A 34 18.42 2.70 -7.35
N ILE A 35 17.92 1.46 -7.49
CA ILE A 35 16.56 1.19 -7.98
C ILE A 35 15.78 0.44 -6.90
N LYS A 36 14.77 1.09 -6.32
CA LYS A 36 14.01 0.56 -5.16
C LYS A 36 13.38 -0.81 -5.41
N SER A 37 13.01 -1.12 -6.65
CA SER A 37 12.35 -2.37 -7.05
C SER A 37 13.30 -3.51 -7.46
N LEU A 38 14.62 -3.31 -7.51
CA LEU A 38 15.58 -4.31 -7.97
C LEU A 38 16.72 -4.49 -6.96
N SER A 39 17.04 -5.72 -6.60
CA SER A 39 18.23 -6.07 -5.80
C SER A 39 19.50 -6.18 -6.63
N ASP A 40 20.65 -6.26 -5.98
CA ASP A 40 21.94 -6.48 -6.68
C ASP A 40 21.94 -7.82 -7.44
N SER A 41 21.39 -8.87 -6.84
CA SER A 41 21.21 -10.16 -7.53
C SER A 41 20.26 -10.06 -8.72
N ASP A 42 19.20 -9.25 -8.63
CA ASP A 42 18.29 -9.04 -9.76
C ASP A 42 19.00 -8.33 -10.91
N LEU A 43 19.84 -7.34 -10.62
CA LEU A 43 20.63 -6.64 -11.62
C LEU A 43 21.62 -7.58 -12.30
N ASP A 44 22.27 -8.45 -11.54
CA ASP A 44 23.20 -9.46 -12.09
C ASP A 44 22.48 -10.48 -12.97
N ASP A 45 21.28 -10.92 -12.57
CA ASP A 45 20.44 -11.81 -13.37
C ASP A 45 19.94 -11.14 -14.66
N LEU A 46 19.62 -9.85 -14.62
CA LEU A 46 19.23 -9.09 -15.80
C LEU A 46 20.41 -8.88 -16.76
N ARG A 47 21.59 -8.51 -16.23
CA ARG A 47 22.83 -8.35 -17.02
C ARG A 47 23.26 -9.66 -17.67
N ALA A 48 23.14 -10.77 -16.95
CA ALA A 48 23.43 -12.12 -17.46
C ALA A 48 22.33 -12.67 -18.38
N GLY A 49 21.21 -11.96 -18.56
CA GLY A 49 20.08 -12.40 -19.37
C GLY A 49 19.35 -13.63 -18.81
N ARG A 50 19.51 -13.94 -17.51
CA ARG A 50 18.78 -14.99 -16.80
C ARG A 50 17.33 -14.57 -16.56
N GLY A 51 17.13 -13.30 -16.21
CA GLY A 51 15.82 -12.74 -15.86
C GLY A 51 15.14 -13.48 -14.70
N TRP A 52 13.90 -13.14 -14.40
CA TRP A 52 13.18 -13.69 -13.23
C TRP A 52 12.33 -14.94 -13.51
N GLY A 53 12.53 -15.61 -14.66
CA GLY A 53 11.67 -16.73 -15.06
C GLY A 53 10.20 -16.36 -15.36
N LEU A 54 9.80 -15.10 -15.18
CA LEU A 54 8.43 -14.59 -15.39
C LEU A 54 8.04 -14.41 -16.88
N ARG A 55 8.91 -14.78 -17.83
CA ARG A 55 8.67 -14.65 -19.28
C ARG A 55 9.01 -15.92 -20.02
N ARG A 56 8.19 -16.26 -21.02
CA ARG A 56 8.53 -17.21 -22.08
C ARG A 56 9.79 -16.70 -22.79
N ARG A 57 10.83 -17.53 -22.92
CA ARG A 57 12.07 -17.17 -23.65
C ARG A 57 11.68 -16.71 -25.06
N VAL A 58 12.05 -15.48 -25.39
CA VAL A 58 11.94 -14.96 -26.76
C VAL A 58 13.18 -15.44 -27.53
N PRO A 59 13.03 -16.15 -28.65
CA PRO A 59 14.16 -16.59 -29.46
C PRO A 59 15.09 -15.43 -29.81
N ARG A 60 16.41 -15.64 -29.76
CA ARG A 60 17.40 -14.65 -30.21
C ARG A 60 17.07 -14.26 -31.65
N GLY A 61 16.86 -12.96 -31.90
CA GLY A 61 16.54 -12.41 -33.23
C GLY A 61 15.10 -11.90 -33.38
N ARG A 62 14.17 -12.24 -32.47
CA ARG A 62 12.77 -11.74 -32.52
C ARG A 62 12.51 -10.69 -31.42
N ARG A 63 13.32 -9.64 -31.39
CA ARG A 63 13.19 -8.50 -30.45
C ARG A 63 12.50 -7.34 -31.15
N ASP A 64 11.20 -7.45 -31.34
CA ASP A 64 10.37 -6.32 -31.74
C ASP A 64 9.82 -5.64 -30.47
N PRO A 65 10.19 -4.38 -30.18
CA PRO A 65 9.61 -3.64 -29.06
C PRO A 65 8.16 -3.19 -29.32
N GLY A 66 7.69 -3.22 -30.57
CA GLY A 66 6.35 -2.77 -30.98
C GLY A 66 5.21 -3.38 -30.15
N PRO A 67 5.12 -4.72 -30.01
CA PRO A 67 4.09 -5.36 -29.19
C PRO A 67 4.16 -4.97 -27.71
N VAL A 68 5.37 -4.81 -27.16
CA VAL A 68 5.54 -4.39 -25.76
C VAL A 68 5.08 -2.95 -25.58
N ARG A 69 5.44 -2.04 -26.50
CA ARG A 69 4.97 -0.66 -26.49
C ARG A 69 3.44 -0.58 -26.57
N ALA A 70 2.83 -1.33 -27.48
CA ALA A 70 1.38 -1.36 -27.63
C ALA A 70 0.66 -1.83 -26.35
N LEU A 71 1.20 -2.84 -25.66
CA LEU A 71 0.66 -3.33 -24.38
C LEU A 71 0.85 -2.30 -23.25
N ILE A 72 1.99 -1.62 -23.19
CA ILE A 72 2.23 -0.54 -22.22
C ILE A 72 1.23 0.60 -22.45
N ASP A 73 1.05 1.03 -23.69
CA ASP A 73 0.11 2.11 -24.04
C ASP A 73 -1.33 1.70 -23.70
N ALA A 74 -1.72 0.45 -23.97
CA ALA A 74 -3.03 -0.07 -23.59
C ALA A 74 -3.22 -0.10 -22.06
N ALA A 75 -2.23 -0.58 -21.30
CA ALA A 75 -2.28 -0.62 -19.85
C ALA A 75 -2.30 0.79 -19.22
N ALA A 76 -1.57 1.75 -19.80
CA ALA A 76 -1.56 3.14 -19.38
C ALA A 76 -2.93 3.79 -19.60
N ARG A 77 -3.54 3.60 -20.78
CA ARG A 77 -4.91 4.05 -21.06
C ARG A 77 -5.91 3.47 -20.08
N ALA A 78 -5.91 2.15 -19.87
CA ALA A 78 -6.83 1.51 -18.93
C ALA A 78 -6.68 2.04 -17.49
N ARG A 79 -5.44 2.28 -17.03
CA ARG A 79 -5.19 2.89 -15.71
C ARG A 79 -5.69 4.33 -15.62
N ALA A 80 -5.49 5.11 -16.68
CA ALA A 80 -5.97 6.49 -16.74
C ALA A 80 -7.50 6.56 -16.65
N GLU A 81 -8.20 5.72 -17.43
CA GLU A 81 -9.67 5.62 -17.40
C GLU A 81 -10.18 5.22 -16.02
N LEU A 82 -9.60 4.19 -15.39
CA LEU A 82 -10.00 3.79 -14.04
C LEU A 82 -9.81 4.92 -13.02
N ARG A 83 -8.68 5.64 -13.11
CA ARG A 83 -8.39 6.78 -12.22
C ARG A 83 -9.39 7.92 -12.44
N PHE A 84 -9.74 8.20 -13.69
CA PHE A 84 -10.73 9.21 -14.01
C PHE A 84 -12.09 8.85 -13.41
N VAL A 85 -12.62 7.66 -13.67
CA VAL A 85 -13.92 7.21 -13.14
C VAL A 85 -13.94 7.25 -11.61
N HIS A 86 -12.87 6.78 -10.97
CA HIS A 86 -12.74 6.83 -9.51
C HIS A 86 -12.79 8.26 -8.95
N LEU A 87 -11.99 9.18 -9.52
CA LEU A 87 -11.91 10.55 -9.03
C LEU A 87 -13.17 11.36 -9.37
N ALA A 88 -13.74 11.18 -10.57
CA ALA A 88 -14.99 11.82 -10.95
C ALA A 88 -16.10 11.42 -9.97
N ARG A 89 -16.20 10.14 -9.62
CA ARG A 89 -17.19 9.69 -8.63
C ARG A 89 -16.95 10.28 -7.24
N HIS A 90 -15.69 10.50 -6.85
CA HIS A 90 -15.38 11.21 -5.61
C HIS A 90 -15.90 12.65 -5.62
N LEU A 91 -15.94 13.33 -6.76
CA LEU A 91 -16.48 14.71 -6.88
C LEU A 91 -18.00 14.76 -6.75
N ASP A 92 -18.71 13.70 -7.14
CA ASP A 92 -20.17 13.60 -6.98
C ASP A 92 -20.61 13.24 -5.55
N THR A 93 -19.67 12.84 -4.70
CA THR A 93 -19.99 12.31 -3.37
C THR A 93 -20.32 13.41 -2.34
N PRO A 94 -19.57 14.54 -2.23
CA PRO A 94 -19.85 15.58 -1.25
C PRO A 94 -21.29 16.13 -1.26
N PRO A 95 -21.93 16.38 -2.43
CA PRO A 95 -23.31 16.87 -2.45
C PRO A 95 -24.34 15.89 -1.86
N LEU A 96 -23.99 14.62 -1.65
CA LEU A 96 -24.86 13.59 -1.08
C LEU A 96 -24.69 13.43 0.44
N LEU A 97 -23.72 14.12 1.04
CA LEU A 97 -23.35 13.99 2.45
C LEU A 97 -23.62 15.29 3.21
N THR A 98 -23.89 15.16 4.50
CA THR A 98 -23.90 16.31 5.41
C THR A 98 -22.47 16.72 5.79
N ASP A 99 -22.30 17.95 6.25
CA ASP A 99 -21.01 18.44 6.74
C ASP A 99 -20.44 17.56 7.88
N ASP A 100 -21.30 17.09 8.77
CA ASP A 100 -20.91 16.15 9.85
C ASP A 100 -20.43 14.81 9.31
N GLN A 101 -21.06 14.28 8.26
CA GLN A 101 -20.63 13.04 7.61
C GLN A 101 -19.28 13.22 6.90
N ILE A 102 -19.07 14.36 6.24
CA ILE A 102 -17.80 14.73 5.61
C ILE A 102 -16.70 14.86 6.66
N ALA A 103 -16.97 15.56 7.76
CA ALA A 103 -16.02 15.72 8.87
C ALA A 103 -15.63 14.36 9.48
N ARG A 104 -16.61 13.48 9.72
CA ARG A 104 -16.37 12.12 10.24
C ARG A 104 -15.56 11.27 9.27
N TYR A 105 -15.89 11.31 7.98
CA TYR A 105 -15.12 10.62 6.94
C TYR A 105 -13.67 11.10 6.89
N ASN A 106 -13.45 12.42 6.90
CA ASN A 106 -12.11 13.01 6.89
C ASN A 106 -11.30 12.61 8.13
N ALA A 107 -11.93 12.60 9.31
CA ALA A 107 -11.29 12.12 10.54
C ALA A 107 -10.86 10.65 10.44
N LEU A 108 -11.74 9.77 9.95
CA LEU A 108 -11.42 8.34 9.73
C LEU A 108 -10.32 8.13 8.67
N ARG A 109 -10.23 9.02 7.69
CA ARG A 109 -9.17 9.02 6.66
C ARG A 109 -7.83 9.60 7.14
N GLY A 110 -7.78 10.14 8.36
CA GLY A 110 -6.58 10.79 8.90
C GLY A 110 -6.39 12.24 8.46
N TYR A 111 -7.34 12.82 7.74
CA TYR A 111 -7.33 14.25 7.37
C TYR A 111 -7.84 15.16 8.50
N GLY A 112 -8.40 14.60 9.58
CA GLY A 112 -8.89 15.35 10.74
C GLY A 112 -7.81 15.84 11.71
N ALA A 113 -6.53 15.51 11.49
CA ALA A 113 -5.45 16.03 12.32
C ALA A 113 -5.27 17.53 12.02
N ALA A 114 -5.59 18.38 13.00
CA ALA A 114 -5.63 19.84 12.85
C ALA A 114 -4.30 20.49 12.44
N ALA A 115 -3.18 19.76 12.44
CA ALA A 115 -1.91 20.20 11.90
C ALA A 115 -0.98 18.99 11.68
N PRO A 116 -0.90 18.40 10.47
CA PRO A 116 0.02 17.29 10.19
C PRO A 116 1.49 17.65 10.45
N CYS A 117 1.83 18.94 10.44
CA CYS A 117 3.16 19.45 10.80
C CYS A 117 3.49 19.39 12.29
N ALA A 118 2.47 19.52 13.15
CA ALA A 118 2.62 19.51 14.61
C ALA A 118 2.48 18.11 15.21
N ALA A 119 1.78 17.20 14.52
CA ALA A 119 1.45 15.87 15.03
C ALA A 119 2.12 14.75 14.21
N VAL A 120 3.42 14.53 14.44
CA VAL A 120 4.16 13.40 13.86
C VAL A 120 3.71 12.09 14.54
N PRO A 121 3.20 11.08 13.82
CA PRO A 121 2.79 9.82 14.43
C PRO A 121 3.96 9.04 15.03
N ARG A 122 3.70 8.29 16.10
CA ARG A 122 4.71 7.43 16.73
C ARG A 122 5.33 6.48 15.71
N GLY A 123 6.66 6.37 15.70
CA GLY A 123 7.40 5.51 14.77
C GLY A 123 7.69 6.13 13.40
N HIS A 124 7.35 7.40 13.17
CA HIS A 124 7.71 8.12 11.94
C HIS A 124 8.86 9.09 12.19
N ASP A 125 9.75 9.23 11.21
CA ASP A 125 10.78 10.25 11.22
C ASP A 125 10.16 11.66 11.10
N PRO A 126 10.41 12.57 12.05
CA PRO A 126 9.81 13.90 12.04
C PRO A 126 10.14 14.74 10.81
N ALA A 127 11.37 14.66 10.30
CA ALA A 127 11.82 15.47 9.16
C ALA A 127 11.20 14.99 7.85
N MET A 128 11.18 13.67 7.61
CA MET A 128 10.53 13.06 6.46
C MET A 128 9.01 13.28 6.47
N TRP A 129 8.37 13.14 7.64
CA TRP A 129 6.93 13.37 7.79
C TRP A 129 6.54 14.81 7.47
N ARG A 130 7.27 15.79 8.01
CA ARG A 130 7.03 17.22 7.73
C ARG A 130 7.21 17.56 6.25
N ARG A 131 8.26 17.03 5.62
CA ARG A 131 8.47 17.19 4.17
C ARG A 131 7.33 16.60 3.34
N HIS A 132 6.82 15.42 3.71
CA HIS A 132 5.70 14.78 3.01
C HIS A 132 4.40 15.58 3.12
N ASN A 133 4.22 16.30 4.22
CA ASN A 133 3.05 17.13 4.48
C ASN A 133 3.24 18.61 4.06
N THR A 134 4.30 18.91 3.31
CA THR A 134 4.55 20.27 2.77
C THR A 134 4.67 21.34 3.86
N CYS A 135 5.21 20.95 5.01
CA CYS A 135 5.49 21.86 6.13
C CYS A 135 6.80 22.63 5.86
N GLU A 136 6.81 23.93 6.15
CA GLU A 136 8.02 24.76 6.15
C GLU A 136 9.04 24.34 7.22
#